data_AF-A0A1T5BTP4-F1
#
_entry.id   AF-A0A1T5BTP4-F1
#
_cell.length_a   1.000
_cell.length_b   1.000
_cell.length_c   1.000
_cell.angle_alpha   90.00
_cell.angle_beta   90.00
_cell.angle_gamma   90.00
#
_symmetry.space_group_name_H-M   'P 1'
#
loop_
_entity.id
_entity.type
_entity.pdbx_description
1 polymer ?
#
loop_
_entity_poly.entity_id
_entity_poly.type
_entity_poly.pdbx_seq_one_letter_code
_entity_poly.pdbx_strand_id
1 'polypeptide(L)'
;MNKLPPQSTIVLNHLRAEGSISQWEAHGVYGIRRLASRIDEIVAAGWDLVKEEKRDAKGQRYIRYDLSPAQRRMAFPLHPVRVRESRFSESQIEKSMQKLGFDDADITDLIAALKDNA
;
A
#
# COMPACT_ATOMS: atom_id res chain seq x y z
N MET A 1 7.48 4.18 -8.30
CA MET A 1 6.17 3.51 -8.08
C MET A 1 6.44 2.09 -7.63
N ASN A 2 5.98 1.67 -6.44
CA ASN A 2 6.14 0.27 -6.03
C ASN A 2 5.39 -0.62 -7.03
N LYS A 3 6.12 -1.53 -7.67
CA LYS A 3 5.54 -2.45 -8.65
C LYS A 3 4.61 -3.40 -7.91
N LEU A 4 3.32 -3.37 -8.24
CA LEU A 4 2.35 -4.31 -7.68
C LEU A 4 2.69 -5.74 -8.12
N PRO A 5 2.45 -6.75 -7.27
CA PRO A 5 2.54 -8.15 -7.69
C PRO A 5 1.59 -8.43 -8.87
N PRO A 6 1.88 -9.46 -9.71
CA PRO A 6 1.09 -9.72 -10.91
C PRO A 6 -0.41 -9.92 -10.64
N GLN A 7 -0.76 -10.69 -9.62
CA GLN A 7 -2.17 -10.92 -9.26
C GLN A 7 -2.86 -9.64 -8.75
N SER A 8 -2.13 -8.78 -8.03
CA SER A 8 -2.66 -7.50 -7.54
C SER A 8 -2.85 -6.51 -8.67
N THR A 9 -1.99 -6.59 -9.69
CA THR A 9 -2.15 -5.83 -10.94
C THR A 9 -3.40 -6.28 -11.68
N ILE A 10 -3.67 -7.59 -11.76
CA ILE A 10 -4.90 -8.12 -12.37
C ILE A 10 -6.15 -7.59 -11.64
N VAL A 11 -6.16 -7.66 -10.31
CA VAL A 11 -7.27 -7.15 -9.49
C VAL A 11 -7.46 -5.66 -9.72
N LEU A 12 -6.40 -4.86 -9.66
CA LEU A 12 -6.48 -3.43 -9.91
C LEU A 12 -7.02 -3.11 -11.31
N ASN A 13 -6.57 -3.84 -12.33
CA ASN A 13 -7.05 -3.65 -13.70
C ASN A 13 -8.54 -3.97 -13.82
N HIS A 14 -9.01 -5.07 -13.22
CA HIS A 14 -10.43 -5.38 -13.15
C HIS A 14 -11.21 -4.26 -12.44
N LEU A 15 -10.71 -3.77 -11.30
CA LEU A 15 -11.37 -2.71 -10.56
C LEU A 15 -11.50 -1.40 -11.35
N ARG A 16 -10.51 -1.11 -12.21
CA ARG A 16 -10.53 0.06 -13.09
C ARG A 16 -11.43 -0.10 -14.31
N ALA A 17 -11.54 -1.32 -14.84
CA ALA A 17 -12.29 -1.60 -16.07
C ALA A 17 -13.77 -1.92 -15.80
N GLU A 18 -14.02 -2.89 -14.91
CA GLU A 18 -15.34 -3.49 -14.67
C GLU A 18 -15.97 -3.00 -13.36
N GLY A 19 -15.15 -2.51 -12.44
CA GLY A 19 -15.59 -1.84 -11.22
C GLY A 19 -15.35 -2.64 -9.96
N SER A 20 -16.33 -3.39 -9.47
CA SER A 20 -16.20 -4.07 -8.17
C SER A 20 -15.91 -5.56 -8.32
N ILE A 21 -15.15 -6.14 -7.39
CA ILE A 21 -14.80 -7.56 -7.38
C ILE A 21 -15.09 -8.22 -6.03
N SER A 22 -15.66 -9.41 -6.07
CA SER A 22 -15.85 -10.30 -4.93
C SER A 22 -14.81 -11.41 -4.89
N GLN A 23 -14.67 -12.06 -3.73
CA GLN A 23 -13.81 -13.25 -3.59
C GLN A 23 -14.19 -14.37 -4.57
N TRP A 24 -15.48 -14.53 -4.88
CA TRP A 24 -15.97 -15.56 -5.81
C TRP A 24 -15.55 -15.25 -7.25
N GLU A 25 -15.73 -14.02 -7.72
CA GLU A 25 -15.28 -13.59 -9.05
C GLU A 25 -13.75 -13.69 -9.16
N ALA A 26 -13.02 -13.23 -8.15
CA ALA A 26 -11.57 -13.31 -8.11
C ALA A 26 -11.07 -14.76 -8.22
N HIS A 27 -11.69 -15.69 -7.49
CA HIS A 27 -11.32 -17.10 -7.53
C HIS A 27 -11.74 -17.76 -8.85
N GLY A 28 -13.01 -17.60 -9.25
CA GLY A 28 -13.59 -18.31 -10.40
C GLY A 28 -13.08 -17.82 -11.75
N VAL A 29 -12.82 -16.52 -11.89
CA VAL A 29 -12.40 -15.91 -13.17
C VAL A 29 -10.88 -15.84 -13.28
N TYR A 30 -10.21 -15.43 -12.21
CA TYR A 30 -8.77 -15.11 -12.24
C TYR A 30 -7.89 -16.11 -11.49
N GLY A 31 -8.47 -17.12 -10.83
CA GLY A 31 -7.71 -18.08 -10.02
C GLY A 31 -7.09 -17.47 -8.75
N ILE A 32 -7.55 -16.30 -8.31
CA ILE A 32 -6.98 -15.56 -7.18
C ILE A 32 -7.65 -16.04 -5.88
N ARG A 33 -6.92 -16.87 -5.12
CA ARG A 33 -7.42 -17.46 -3.86
C ARG A 33 -7.44 -16.49 -2.68
N ARG A 34 -6.52 -15.52 -2.63
CA ARG A 34 -6.36 -14.59 -1.49
C ARG A 34 -6.65 -13.15 -1.92
N LEU A 35 -7.89 -12.84 -2.29
CA LEU A 35 -8.26 -11.48 -2.76
C LEU A 35 -7.92 -10.42 -1.71
N ALA A 36 -8.27 -10.65 -0.44
CA ALA A 36 -8.00 -9.69 0.64
C ALA A 36 -6.52 -9.28 0.70
N SER A 37 -5.59 -10.24 0.57
CA SER A 37 -4.15 -9.92 0.54
C SER A 37 -3.74 -9.10 -0.69
N ARG A 38 -4.40 -9.29 -1.84
CA ARG A 38 -4.17 -8.46 -3.04
C ARG A 38 -4.71 -7.04 -2.83
N ILE A 39 -5.87 -6.92 -2.18
CA ILE A 39 -6.43 -5.62 -1.79
C ILE A 39 -5.49 -4.89 -0.84
N ASP A 40 -4.94 -5.56 0.17
CA ASP A 40 -3.97 -4.97 1.10
C ASP A 40 -2.72 -4.44 0.39
N GLU A 41 -2.21 -5.18 -0.59
CA GLU A 41 -1.07 -4.75 -1.42
C GLU A 41 -1.41 -3.53 -2.28
N ILE A 42 -2.62 -3.49 -2.83
CA ILE A 42 -3.12 -2.35 -3.63
C ILE A 42 -3.26 -1.11 -2.73
N VAL A 43 -3.85 -1.25 -1.54
CA VAL A 43 -3.96 -0.16 -0.54
C VAL A 43 -2.58 0.30 -0.07
N ALA A 44 -1.65 -0.62 0.17
CA ALA A 44 -0.28 -0.28 0.55
C ALA A 44 0.46 0.50 -0.56
N ALA A 45 0.12 0.23 -1.83
CA ALA A 45 0.60 0.99 -2.98
C ALA A 45 -0.09 2.37 -3.15
N GLY A 46 -0.96 2.76 -2.23
CA GLY A 46 -1.56 4.11 -2.15
C GLY A 46 -2.92 4.24 -2.83
N TRP A 47 -3.47 3.14 -3.36
CA TRP A 47 -4.79 3.17 -3.97
C TRP A 47 -5.88 3.22 -2.90
N ASP A 48 -6.90 4.02 -3.13
CA ASP A 48 -8.04 4.14 -2.22
C ASP A 48 -9.22 3.24 -2.66
N LEU A 49 -9.68 2.40 -1.74
CA LEU A 49 -10.67 1.35 -1.97
C LEU A 49 -11.76 1.38 -0.90
N VAL A 50 -12.97 1.03 -1.33
CA VAL A 50 -14.12 0.82 -0.46
C VAL A 50 -14.47 -0.66 -0.43
N LYS A 51 -15.00 -1.10 0.72
CA LYS A 51 -15.54 -2.45 0.88
C LYS A 51 -17.03 -2.33 1.19
N GLU A 52 -17.83 -3.10 0.48
CA GLU A 52 -19.27 -3.22 0.70
C GLU A 52 -19.59 -4.65 1.09
N GLU A 53 -20.36 -4.82 2.16
CA GLU A 53 -20.89 -6.11 2.54
C GLU A 53 -22.24 -6.36 1.88
N LYS A 54 -22.36 -7.53 1.26
CA LYS A 54 -23.59 -7.98 0.61
C LYS A 54 -24.02 -9.33 1.16
N ARG A 55 -25.27 -9.69 0.90
CA ARG A 55 -25.83 -11.01 1.18
C ARG A 55 -26.23 -11.68 -0.11
N ASP A 56 -25.93 -12.97 -0.23
CA ASP A 56 -26.38 -13.78 -1.36
C ASP A 56 -27.85 -14.21 -1.18
N ALA A 57 -28.38 -14.93 -2.17
CA ALA A 57 -29.74 -15.46 -2.13
C ALA A 57 -29.98 -16.48 -1.00
N LYS A 58 -28.91 -17.05 -0.42
CA LYS A 58 -28.95 -17.97 0.73
C LYS A 58 -28.75 -17.24 2.06
N GLY A 59 -28.63 -15.91 2.06
CA GLY A 59 -28.36 -15.10 3.24
C GLY A 59 -26.89 -15.10 3.70
N GLN A 60 -25.99 -15.75 2.98
CA GLN A 60 -24.56 -15.75 3.29
C GLN A 60 -23.95 -14.38 2.98
N ARG A 61 -23.15 -13.88 3.91
CA ARG A 61 -22.48 -12.59 3.79
C ARG A 61 -21.24 -12.74 2.92
N TYR A 62 -21.01 -11.80 2.02
CA TYR A 62 -19.78 -11.70 1.24
C TYR A 62 -19.37 -10.23 1.09
N ILE A 63 -18.10 -10.00 0.77
CA ILE A 63 -17.55 -8.67 0.57
C ILE A 63 -17.31 -8.42 -0.92
N ARG A 64 -17.67 -7.23 -1.39
CA ARG A 64 -17.20 -6.67 -2.65
C ARG A 64 -16.26 -5.51 -2.37
N TYR A 65 -15.18 -5.46 -3.13
CA TYR A 65 -14.23 -4.35 -3.12
C TYR A 65 -14.44 -3.52 -4.38
N ASP A 66 -14.31 -2.21 -4.25
CA ASP A 66 -14.33 -1.26 -5.36
C ASP A 66 -13.30 -0.16 -5.11
N LEU A 67 -12.87 0.54 -6.16
CA LEU A 67 -12.19 1.82 -6.00
C LEU A 67 -13.15 2.84 -5.41
N SER A 68 -12.64 3.71 -4.53
CA SER A 68 -13.46 4.79 -4.00
C SER A 68 -13.94 5.73 -5.13
N PRO A 69 -15.06 6.45 -4.95
CA PRO A 69 -15.52 7.42 -5.94
C PRO A 69 -14.48 8.51 -6.25
N ALA A 70 -13.64 8.86 -5.28
CA ALA A 70 -12.53 9.79 -5.48
C ALA A 70 -11.42 9.14 -6.32
N GLN A 71 -11.04 7.90 -5.99
CA GLN A 71 -9.99 7.17 -6.70
C GLN A 71 -10.36 6.90 -8.15
N ARG A 72 -11.62 6.62 -8.47
CA ARG A 72 -12.09 6.41 -9.85
C ARG A 72 -11.88 7.61 -10.77
N ARG A 73 -11.91 8.83 -10.22
CA ARG A 73 -11.67 10.06 -10.99
C ARG A 73 -10.18 10.30 -11.26
N MET A 74 -9.31 9.59 -10.54
CA MET A 74 -7.87 9.75 -10.62
C MET A 74 -7.24 8.56 -11.33
N ALA A 75 -6.29 8.84 -12.23
CA ALA A 75 -5.54 7.79 -12.91
C ALA A 75 -4.40 7.19 -12.05
N PHE A 76 -4.03 7.89 -10.96
CA PHE A 76 -2.92 7.60 -10.08
C PHE A 76 -3.38 7.36 -8.63
N PRO A 77 -2.59 6.67 -7.79
CA PRO A 77 -2.93 6.40 -6.39
C PRO A 77 -3.14 7.70 -5.60
N LEU A 78 -4.23 7.80 -4.83
CA LEU A 78 -4.56 9.00 -4.05
C LEU A 78 -3.72 9.20 -2.81
N HIS A 79 -3.26 8.10 -2.19
CA HIS A 79 -2.51 8.16 -0.95
C HIS A 79 -1.01 7.97 -1.21
N PRO A 80 -0.14 8.63 -0.41
CA PRO A 80 1.27 8.31 -0.46
C PRO A 80 1.45 6.82 -0.14
N VAL A 81 2.35 6.17 -0.89
CA VAL A 81 2.70 4.77 -0.67
C VAL A 81 3.06 4.62 0.80
N ARG A 82 2.36 3.70 1.50
CA ARG A 82 2.73 3.38 2.89
C ARG A 82 4.08 2.66 2.83
N VAL A 83 5.16 3.43 2.88
CA VAL A 83 6.47 2.89 3.17
C VAL A 83 6.34 2.34 4.58
N ARG A 84 6.40 1.02 4.75
CA ARG A 84 6.68 0.46 6.07
C ARG A 84 7.96 1.14 6.48
N GLU A 85 7.90 1.99 7.52
CA GLU A 85 9.09 2.50 8.17
C GLU A 85 10.03 1.31 8.32
N SER A 86 11.20 1.45 7.71
CA SER A 86 12.19 0.39 7.74
C SER A 86 12.47 0.11 9.20
N ARG A 87 12.02 -1.05 9.68
CA ARG A 87 12.30 -1.58 11.02
C ARG A 87 13.79 -1.97 11.14
N PHE A 88 14.69 -1.10 10.72
CA PHE A 88 16.04 -1.18 11.21
C PHE A 88 15.94 -0.89 12.70
N SER A 89 16.44 -1.80 13.53
CA SER A 89 16.66 -1.47 14.93
C SER A 89 17.57 -0.24 14.98
N GLU A 90 17.44 0.57 16.02
CA GLU A 90 18.33 1.71 16.28
C GLU A 90 19.81 1.31 16.11
N SER A 91 20.16 0.13 16.62
CA SER A 91 21.50 -0.49 16.47
C SER A 91 21.91 -0.85 15.02
N GLN A 92 20.97 -1.12 14.11
CA GLN A 92 21.28 -1.31 12.68
C GLN A 92 21.48 0.02 11.97
N ILE A 93 20.76 1.07 12.39
CA ILE A 93 20.92 2.41 11.85
C ILE A 93 22.29 2.95 12.27
N GLU A 94 22.63 2.90 13.57
CA GLU A 94 23.93 3.30 14.11
C GLU A 94 25.11 2.60 13.41
N LYS A 95 25.05 1.27 13.27
CA LYS A 95 26.09 0.51 12.55
C LYS A 95 26.23 0.92 11.09
N SER A 96 25.13 1.31 10.45
CA SER A 96 25.15 1.78 9.06
C SER A 96 25.71 3.19 8.95
N MET A 97 25.40 4.08 9.90
CA MET A 97 25.92 5.45 9.99
C MET A 97 27.43 5.44 10.22
N GLN A 98 27.90 4.64 11.18
CA GLN A 98 29.33 4.43 11.41
C GLN A 98 30.05 3.87 10.18
N LYS A 99 29.43 2.94 9.45
CA LYS A 99 30.02 2.35 8.23
C LYS A 99 30.08 3.34 7.05
N LEU A 100 29.19 4.33 7.02
CA LEU A 100 29.18 5.41 6.04
C LEU A 100 30.10 6.59 6.44
N GLY A 101 30.74 6.51 7.61
CA GLY A 101 31.68 7.53 8.09
C GLY A 101 31.00 8.79 8.62
N PHE A 102 29.70 8.74 8.93
CA PHE A 102 29.05 9.78 9.71
C PHE A 102 29.31 9.48 11.18
N ASP A 103 30.05 10.36 11.85
CA ASP A 103 30.25 10.27 13.28
C ASP A 103 29.21 11.12 14.04
N ASP A 104 29.12 10.93 15.36
CA ASP A 104 28.18 11.67 16.19
C ASP A 104 28.51 13.18 16.27
N ALA A 105 29.76 13.56 15.96
CA ALA A 105 30.20 14.96 15.94
C ALA A 105 29.66 15.68 14.71
N ASP A 106 29.70 15.06 13.52
CA ASP A 106 29.15 15.58 12.27
C ASP A 106 27.65 15.88 12.38
N ILE A 107 26.90 15.02 13.07
CA ILE A 107 25.46 15.20 13.30
C ILE A 107 25.21 16.37 14.26
N THR A 108 26.02 16.48 15.30
CA THR A 108 25.91 17.56 16.29
C THR A 108 26.18 18.92 15.66
N ASP A 109 27.22 19.00 14.82
CA ASP A 109 27.58 20.22 14.09
C ASP A 109 26.51 20.61 13.07
N LEU A 110 25.90 19.63 12.38
CA LEU A 110 24.79 19.88 11.46
C LEU A 110 23.54 20.40 12.18
N ILE A 111 23.20 19.83 13.35
CA ILE A 111 22.06 20.27 14.15
C ILE A 111 22.29 21.69 14.69
N ALA A 112 23.50 22.00 15.13
CA ALA A 112 23.88 23.34 15.54
C ALA A 112 23.71 24.34 14.39
N ALA A 113 24.29 24.02 13.22
CA ALA A 113 24.20 24.87 12.03
C ALA A 113 22.76 25.10 11.52
N LEU A 114 21.85 24.13 11.70
CA LEU A 114 20.44 24.27 11.35
C LEU A 114 19.64 25.11 12.35
N LYS A 115 19.97 25.00 13.64
CA LYS A 115 19.34 25.83 14.69
C LYS A 115 19.75 27.30 14.60
N ASP A 116 20.96 27.57 14.11
CA ASP A 116 21.46 28.93 13.93
C ASP A 116 20.88 29.64 12.69
N ASN A 117 20.18 28.91 11.81
CA ASN A 117 19.52 29.45 10.61
C ASN A 117 17.98 29.57 10.73
N ALA A 118 17.41 29.39 11.93
CA ALA A 118 15.98 29.53 12.23
C ALA A 118 15.71 30.76 13.13
#